data_AF-B1PWM0-F1
#
_entry.id   AF-B1PWM0-F1
#
_cell.length_a   1.000
_cell.length_b   1.000
_cell.length_c   1.000
_cell.angle_alpha   90.00
_cell.angle_beta   90.00
_cell.angle_gamma   90.00
#
_symmetry.space_group_name_H-M   'P 1'
#
loop_
_entity.id
_entity.type
_entity.pdbx_description
1 polymer ?
#
loop_
_entity_poly.entity_id
_entity_poly.type
_entity_poly.pdbx_seq_one_letter_code
_entity_poly.pdbx_strand_id
1 'polypeptide(L)'
;SPVWDTGIAAFAVGESGMAPSKAMQRCADWLLTKEVRRKGDWSVKRPDTEPSGWYFEFANEFYPDIDDTAMVLLGLKHCRATSRSAQEATAQRAVNWLLAMQSKDGGWGE
;
A
#
# COMPACT_ATOMS: atom_id res chain seq x y z
N SER A 1 2.01 6.72 13.35
CA SER A 1 1.21 6.18 12.23
C SER A 1 2.07 5.23 11.43
N PRO A 2 2.23 3.97 11.89
CA PRO A 2 3.36 3.14 11.51
C PRO A 2 3.44 2.84 10.01
N VAL A 3 2.32 2.65 9.32
CA VAL A 3 2.32 2.33 7.89
C VAL A 3 2.63 3.56 7.05
N TRP A 4 1.94 4.67 7.31
CA TRP A 4 2.22 5.99 6.71
C TRP A 4 3.67 6.43 6.88
N ASP A 5 4.16 6.43 8.13
CA ASP A 5 5.51 6.88 8.47
C ASP A 5 6.56 6.01 7.76
N THR A 6 6.30 4.70 7.64
CA THR A 6 7.16 3.76 6.93
C THR A 6 7.14 3.99 5.42
N GLY A 7 5.96 4.24 4.84
CA GLY A 7 5.80 4.53 3.42
C GLY A 7 6.56 5.78 2.99
N ILE A 8 6.37 6.89 3.72
CA ILE A 8 7.09 8.16 3.48
C ILE A 8 8.59 7.97 3.65
N ALA A 9 9.03 7.34 4.74
CA ALA A 9 10.46 7.14 4.99
C ALA A 9 11.10 6.26 3.90
N ALA A 10 10.42 5.19 3.46
CA ALA A 10 10.89 4.33 2.38
C ALA A 10 11.02 5.11 1.07
N PHE A 11 10.03 5.95 0.73
CA PHE A 11 10.08 6.80 -0.45
C PHE A 11 11.25 7.80 -0.37
N ALA A 12 11.35 8.58 0.72
CA ALA A 12 12.38 9.60 0.88
C ALA A 12 13.80 9.03 0.87
N VAL A 13 14.04 7.94 1.61
CA VAL A 13 15.36 7.27 1.65
C VAL A 13 15.67 6.62 0.30
N GLY A 14 14.67 6.04 -0.37
CA GLY A 14 14.79 5.47 -1.71
C GLY A 14 15.19 6.50 -2.77
N GLU A 15 14.50 7.64 -2.80
CA GLU A 15 14.76 8.76 -3.71
C GLU A 15 16.15 9.38 -3.48
N SER A 16 16.63 9.43 -2.24
CA SER A 16 17.95 9.96 -1.91
C SER A 16 19.12 9.16 -2.52
N GLY A 17 18.88 7.91 -2.94
CA GLY A 17 19.92 6.98 -3.39
C GLY A 17 20.83 6.46 -2.28
N MET A 18 20.60 6.84 -1.02
CA MET A 18 21.41 6.45 0.15
C MET A 18 20.85 5.24 0.90
N ALA A 19 19.86 4.57 0.32
CA ALA A 19 19.09 3.52 0.99
C ALA A 19 19.90 2.23 1.23
N PRO A 20 20.07 1.77 2.48
CA PRO A 20 20.71 0.49 2.75
C PRO A 20 19.83 -0.66 2.24
N SER A 21 20.33 -1.47 1.31
CA SER A 21 19.55 -2.50 0.61
C SER A 21 18.84 -3.49 1.56
N LYS A 22 19.51 -3.95 2.63
CA LYS A 22 18.91 -4.84 3.63
C LYS A 22 17.78 -4.19 4.44
N ALA A 23 17.89 -2.90 4.73
CA ALA A 23 16.83 -2.17 5.44
C ALA A 23 15.61 -2.01 4.53
N MET A 24 15.82 -1.66 3.26
CA MET A 24 14.75 -1.53 2.26
C MET A 24 14.04 -2.86 1.99
N GLN A 25 14.78 -3.98 1.95
CA GLN A 25 14.17 -5.30 1.81
C GLN A 25 13.27 -5.65 3.00
N ARG A 26 13.75 -5.45 4.24
CA ARG A 26 12.95 -5.69 5.45
C ARG A 26 11.72 -4.77 5.52
N CYS A 27 11.88 -3.52 5.08
CA CYS A 27 10.78 -2.57 4.97
C CYS A 27 9.70 -3.07 4.00
N ALA A 28 10.08 -3.48 2.79
CA ALA A 28 9.13 -4.07 1.83
C ALA A 28 8.46 -5.32 2.39
N ASP A 29 9.22 -6.26 2.95
CA ASP A 29 8.65 -7.48 3.52
C ASP A 29 7.62 -7.16 4.61
N TRP A 30 7.93 -6.19 5.49
CA TRP A 30 6.98 -5.75 6.51
C TRP A 30 5.74 -5.09 5.92
N LEU A 31 5.88 -4.16 4.96
CA LEU A 31 4.75 -3.52 4.30
C LEU A 31 3.84 -4.55 3.60
N LEU A 32 4.40 -5.58 2.95
CA LEU A 32 3.60 -6.64 2.33
C LEU A 32 2.78 -7.42 3.35
N THR A 33 3.26 -7.60 4.60
CA THR A 33 2.46 -8.23 5.66
C THR A 33 1.27 -7.38 6.13
N LYS A 34 1.24 -6.11 5.76
CA LYS A 34 0.21 -5.14 6.15
C LYS A 34 -0.86 -4.90 5.09
N GLU A 35 -0.75 -5.53 3.92
CA GLU A 35 -1.80 -5.45 2.90
C GLU A 35 -3.13 -5.97 3.47
N VAL A 36 -4.19 -5.16 3.31
CA VAL A 36 -5.56 -5.59 3.64
C VAL A 36 -6.02 -6.65 2.65
N ARG A 37 -6.36 -7.83 3.16
CA ARG A 37 -6.86 -8.97 2.36
C ARG A 37 -8.33 -9.31 2.62
N ARG A 38 -9.03 -8.47 3.38
CA ARG A 38 -10.43 -8.66 3.76
C ARG A 38 -11.27 -7.47 3.30
N LYS A 39 -12.52 -7.72 2.96
CA LYS A 39 -13.46 -6.65 2.59
C LYS A 39 -13.80 -5.82 3.83
N GLY A 40 -13.73 -4.51 3.70
CA GLY A 40 -14.21 -3.53 4.67
C GLY A 40 -15.49 -2.83 4.19
N ASP A 41 -15.85 -1.72 4.82
CA ASP A 41 -17.09 -0.97 4.52
C ASP A 41 -17.12 -0.41 3.09
N TRP A 42 -15.96 -0.10 2.52
CA TRP A 42 -15.81 0.33 1.12
C TRP A 42 -16.45 -0.68 0.15
N SER A 43 -16.49 -1.96 0.52
CA SER A 43 -17.04 -3.03 -0.33
C SER A 43 -18.55 -2.94 -0.49
N VAL A 44 -19.28 -2.21 0.36
CA VAL A 44 -20.71 -1.92 0.14
C VAL A 44 -20.93 -1.19 -1.18
N LYS A 45 -20.03 -0.26 -1.53
CA LYS A 45 -20.09 0.49 -2.80
C LYS A 45 -19.33 -0.20 -3.94
N ARG A 46 -18.46 -1.16 -3.63
CA ARG A 46 -17.55 -1.85 -4.56
C ARG A 46 -17.48 -3.36 -4.24
N PRO A 47 -18.60 -4.10 -4.36
CA PRO A 47 -18.70 -5.46 -3.84
C PRO A 47 -17.82 -6.46 -4.59
N ASP A 48 -17.53 -6.23 -5.86
CA ASP A 48 -16.80 -7.16 -6.73
C ASP A 48 -15.29 -6.85 -6.82
N THR A 49 -14.83 -5.81 -6.13
CA THR A 49 -13.41 -5.43 -6.11
C THR A 49 -12.63 -6.35 -5.16
N GLU A 50 -11.51 -6.88 -5.64
CA GLU A 50 -10.59 -7.64 -4.81
C GLU A 50 -10.00 -6.75 -3.70
N PRO A 51 -10.02 -7.16 -2.42
CA PRO A 51 -9.41 -6.38 -1.35
C PRO A 51 -7.92 -6.16 -1.57
N SER A 52 -7.47 -4.95 -1.28
CA SER A 52 -6.07 -4.57 -1.14
C SER A 52 -6.00 -3.25 -0.37
N GLY A 53 -4.83 -2.62 -0.35
CA GLY A 53 -4.62 -1.34 0.32
C GLY A 53 -4.00 -1.46 1.71
N TRP A 54 -3.71 -0.31 2.31
CA TRP A 54 -3.05 -0.15 3.59
C TRP A 54 -3.82 0.82 4.48
N TYR A 55 -3.69 0.65 5.80
CA TYR A 55 -4.35 1.48 6.81
C TYR A 55 -3.31 2.25 7.62
N PHE A 56 -3.71 3.40 8.16
CA PHE A 56 -2.85 4.33 8.90
C PHE A 56 -2.20 3.75 10.18
N GLU A 57 -2.94 2.89 10.91
CA GLU A 57 -2.57 2.37 12.24
C GLU A 57 -1.86 1.00 12.21
N PHE A 58 -1.64 0.36 13.38
CA PHE A 58 -0.99 -0.97 13.45
C PHE A 58 -1.88 -2.14 13.03
N ALA A 59 -3.20 -1.98 13.20
CA ALA A 59 -4.22 -2.99 12.89
C ALA A 59 -5.59 -2.31 12.69
N ASN A 60 -5.87 -1.83 11.48
CA ASN A 60 -7.18 -1.35 11.09
C ASN A 60 -7.59 -1.87 9.71
N GLU A 61 -7.58 -3.21 9.57
CA GLU A 61 -7.82 -3.90 8.29
C GLU A 61 -9.21 -3.62 7.66
N PHE A 62 -10.15 -3.04 8.42
CA PHE A 62 -11.48 -2.71 7.93
C PHE A 62 -11.55 -1.39 7.16
N TYR A 63 -10.54 -0.52 7.29
CA TYR A 63 -10.50 0.81 6.67
C TYR A 63 -9.14 1.08 6.03
N PRO A 64 -8.83 0.45 4.88
CA PRO A 64 -7.71 0.88 4.05
C PRO A 64 -7.97 2.29 3.51
N ASP A 65 -6.95 3.14 3.57
CA ASP A 65 -6.97 4.52 3.09
C ASP A 65 -6.32 4.61 1.70
N ILE A 66 -6.83 5.52 0.88
CA ILE A 66 -6.39 5.74 -0.49
C ILE A 66 -4.98 6.35 -0.49
N ASP A 67 -4.73 7.34 0.37
CA ASP A 67 -3.45 8.05 0.42
C ASP A 67 -2.33 7.16 0.97
N ASP A 68 -2.57 6.41 2.06
CA ASP A 68 -1.68 5.39 2.61
C ASP A 68 -1.32 4.36 1.54
N THR A 69 -2.33 3.87 0.82
CA THR A 69 -2.12 2.88 -0.24
C THR A 69 -1.24 3.43 -1.36
N ALA A 70 -1.50 4.66 -1.81
CA ALA A 70 -0.68 5.32 -2.82
C ALA A 70 0.77 5.55 -2.33
N MET A 71 0.93 6.00 -1.09
CA MET A 71 2.25 6.28 -0.51
C MET A 71 3.06 4.99 -0.31
N VAL A 72 2.43 3.91 0.15
CA VAL A 72 3.08 2.60 0.28
C VAL A 72 3.51 2.08 -1.10
N LEU A 73 2.69 2.24 -2.15
CA LEU A 73 3.08 1.87 -3.51
C LEU A 73 4.31 2.66 -4.01
N LEU A 74 4.36 3.97 -3.72
CA LEU A 74 5.52 4.81 -4.05
C LEU A 74 6.76 4.35 -3.27
N GLY A 75 6.64 4.08 -1.97
CA GLY A 75 7.75 3.52 -1.17
C GLY A 75 8.23 2.17 -1.70
N LEU A 76 7.31 1.26 -2.01
CA LEU A 76 7.62 -0.07 -2.56
C LEU A 76 8.33 -0.01 -3.91
N LYS A 77 8.14 1.04 -4.71
CA LYS A 77 8.89 1.26 -5.97
C LYS A 77 10.40 1.33 -5.75
N HIS A 78 10.85 1.79 -4.58
CA HIS A 78 12.28 1.88 -4.22
C HIS A 78 12.78 0.67 -3.42
N CYS A 79 11.88 -0.19 -2.96
CA CYS A 79 12.23 -1.38 -2.19
C CYS A 79 12.23 -2.65 -3.06
N ARG A 80 12.95 -3.67 -2.60
CA ARG A 80 12.91 -5.03 -3.17
C ARG A 80 12.68 -6.04 -2.06
N ALA A 81 11.46 -6.56 -1.97
CA ALA A 81 11.08 -7.60 -1.03
C ALA A 81 11.90 -8.88 -1.26
N THR A 82 11.91 -9.75 -0.26
CA THR A 82 12.47 -11.10 -0.38
C THR A 82 11.74 -11.89 -1.46
N SER A 83 10.41 -11.76 -1.54
CA SER A 83 9.59 -12.35 -2.61
C SER A 83 9.15 -11.30 -3.62
N ARG A 84 9.88 -11.21 -4.74
CA ARG A 84 9.57 -10.25 -5.82
C ARG A 84 8.21 -10.51 -6.46
N SER A 85 7.84 -11.77 -6.66
CA SER A 85 6.53 -12.14 -7.23
C SER A 85 5.39 -11.75 -6.30
N ALA A 86 5.55 -11.90 -4.99
CA ALA A 86 4.56 -11.42 -4.02
C ALA A 86 4.43 -9.90 -4.04
N GLN A 87 5.55 -9.17 -4.14
CA GLN A 87 5.53 -7.71 -4.26
C GLN A 87 4.80 -7.25 -5.53
N GLU A 88 5.12 -7.82 -6.69
CA GLU A 88 4.49 -7.48 -7.97
C GLU A 88 2.98 -7.80 -7.97
N ALA A 89 2.59 -8.97 -7.47
CA ALA A 89 1.18 -9.34 -7.34
C ALA A 89 0.41 -8.39 -6.40
N THR A 90 1.05 -8.00 -5.29
CA THR A 90 0.46 -7.06 -4.31
C THR A 90 0.32 -5.67 -4.89
N ALA A 91 1.34 -5.16 -5.59
CA ALA A 91 1.28 -3.87 -6.25
C ALA A 91 0.17 -3.82 -7.31
N GLN A 92 0.03 -4.87 -8.11
CA GLN A 92 -1.03 -4.94 -9.13
C GLN A 92 -2.44 -4.91 -8.51
N ARG A 93 -2.67 -5.65 -7.42
CA ARG A 93 -3.94 -5.63 -6.70
C ARG A 93 -4.25 -4.27 -6.10
N ALA A 94 -3.26 -3.65 -5.45
CA ALA A 94 -3.41 -2.34 -4.83
C ALA A 94 -3.72 -1.24 -5.86
N VAL A 95 -3.08 -1.28 -7.04
CA VAL A 95 -3.41 -0.37 -8.15
C VAL A 95 -4.84 -0.59 -8.63
N ASN A 96 -5.26 -1.85 -8.83
CA ASN A 96 -6.64 -2.16 -9.23
C ASN A 96 -7.65 -1.69 -8.19
N TRP A 97 -7.33 -1.84 -6.90
CA TRP A 97 -8.16 -1.37 -5.79
C TRP A 97 -8.28 0.16 -5.80
N LEU A 98 -7.17 0.90 -5.94
CA LEU A 98 -7.19 2.37 -6.06
C LEU A 98 -8.04 2.83 -7.24
N LEU A 99 -7.88 2.24 -8.42
CA LEU A 99 -8.68 2.59 -9.60
C LEU A 99 -10.17 2.33 -9.37
N ALA A 100 -10.52 1.25 -8.68
CA ALA A 100 -11.91 0.96 -8.33
C ALA A 100 -12.49 1.96 -7.31
N MET A 101 -11.66 2.55 -6.44
CA MET A 101 -12.09 3.54 -5.45
C MET A 101 -12.35 4.94 -6.04
N GLN A 102 -12.02 5.18 -7.32
CA GLN A 102 -12.28 6.48 -7.95
C GLN A 102 -13.78 6.84 -7.91
N SER A 103 -14.06 8.10 -7.59
CA SER A 103 -15.40 8.68 -7.58
C SER A 103 -15.82 9.13 -8.98
N LYS A 104 -17.13 9.37 -9.17
CA LYS A 104 -17.70 9.72 -10.49
C LYS A 104 -17.18 11.05 -11.06
N ASP A 105 -16.72 11.93 -10.20
CA ASP A 105 -16.11 13.22 -10.54
C ASP A 105 -14.62 13.11 -10.91
N GLY A 106 -14.06 11.89 -10.86
CA GLY A 106 -12.66 11.61 -11.17
C GLY A 106 -11.70 11.76 -9.99
N GLY A 107 -12.20 12.18 -8.82
CA GLY A 107 -11.41 12.29 -7.60
C GLY A 107 -11.33 11.00 -6.79
N TRP A 108 -10.49 11.03 -5.75
CA TRP A 108 -10.45 10.06 -4.66
C TRP A 108 -10.73 10.82 -3.37
N GLY A 109 -11.55 10.24 -2.48
CA GLY A 109 -11.80 10.83 -1.16
C GLY A 109 -10.69 10.47 -0.18
N GLU A 110 -10.57 11.28 0.87
CA GLU A 110 -10.05 10.83 2.17
C GLU A 110 -11.23 10.30 3.01
#